data_AF-A0A9D9V8W1-F1
#
_entry.id   AF-A0A9D9V8W1-F1
#
_cell.length_a   1.000
_cell.length_b   1.000
_cell.length_c   1.000
_cell.angle_alpha   90.00
_cell.angle_beta   90.00
_cell.angle_gamma   90.00
#
_symmetry.space_group_name_H-M   'P 1'
#
loop_
_entity.id
_entity.type
_entity.pdbx_description
1 polymer ?
#
loop_
_entity_poly.entity_id
_entity_poly.type
_entity_poly.pdbx_seq_one_letter_code
_entity_poly.pdbx_strand_id
1 'polypeptide(L)'
;MKLEENRISIYLYVPWYVFNMLLTKKLLFLEEKTLINKLKSVIFSIGFVLIGIIFFGKRGMMILSCYGWFRTVDDIMDEEKAPLHGLKHEDYLKEKKVFVNQLMKCSDANKIQVTRKEDLLLLFLISQSEKHKILLKDDVFSLWSYMIKENESRFFPSLRTKEELSSFANYQDLLFVSFVSKVLRGNTKKCINLAYQLNGFITRMDWVNDFNHDANLGIITISKEDADLHKIDENILLKGKNPLVNSDQLASWHKEERLKILKEFEKNSYFIFQIMENIFATSWIGKKAAKYLIKKRLSEAMKEIKGS
;
A
#
# COMPACT_ATOMS: atom_id res chain seq x y z
N MET A 1 -2.36 27.30 2.68
CA MET A 1 -2.76 27.29 1.25
C MET A 1 -4.18 26.76 1.12
N LYS A 2 -5.01 27.27 0.20
CA LYS A 2 -6.34 26.71 -0.10
C LYS A 2 -6.33 25.89 -1.40
N LEU A 3 -7.27 24.93 -1.52
CA LEU A 3 -7.41 24.08 -2.71
C LEU A 3 -7.80 24.89 -3.96
N GLU A 4 -8.69 25.87 -3.81
CA GLU A 4 -9.19 26.68 -4.93
C GLU A 4 -8.11 27.50 -5.61
N GLU A 5 -7.17 28.04 -4.82
CA GLU A 5 -5.99 28.79 -5.26
C GLU A 5 -4.99 27.90 -6.03
N ASN A 6 -5.12 26.57 -5.92
CA ASN A 6 -4.16 25.59 -6.44
C ASN A 6 -4.82 24.59 -7.40
N ARG A 7 -6.02 24.86 -7.95
CA ARG A 7 -6.73 23.88 -8.78
C ARG A 7 -5.96 23.45 -10.02
N ILE A 8 -5.35 24.38 -10.76
CA ILE A 8 -4.56 24.01 -11.97
C ILE A 8 -3.26 23.32 -11.55
N SER A 9 -2.61 23.80 -10.47
CA SER A 9 -1.39 23.19 -9.97
C SER A 9 -1.62 21.77 -9.47
N ILE A 10 -2.79 21.42 -8.91
CA ILE A 10 -3.02 20.09 -8.34
C ILE A 10 -3.19 18.99 -9.39
N TYR A 11 -3.83 19.30 -10.52
CA TYR A 11 -3.97 18.33 -11.63
C TYR A 11 -2.63 18.03 -12.31
N LEU A 12 -1.67 18.94 -12.23
CA LEU A 12 -0.28 18.72 -12.68
C LEU A 12 0.60 18.15 -11.55
N TYR A 13 0.34 18.54 -10.30
CA TYR A 13 1.10 18.14 -9.14
C TYR A 13 0.86 16.68 -8.77
N VAL A 14 -0.37 16.17 -8.76
CA VAL A 14 -0.65 14.77 -8.38
C VAL A 14 0.11 13.79 -9.29
N PRO A 15 0.05 13.89 -10.64
CA PRO A 15 0.77 12.97 -11.51
C PRO A 15 2.28 13.18 -11.40
N TRP A 16 2.76 14.43 -11.35
CA TRP A 16 4.18 14.75 -11.19
C TRP A 16 4.74 14.26 -9.86
N TYR A 17 3.98 14.38 -8.78
CA TYR A 17 4.37 13.97 -7.44
C TYR A 17 4.49 12.46 -7.34
N VAL A 18 3.46 11.72 -7.78
CA VAL A 18 3.50 10.25 -7.79
C VAL A 18 4.57 9.76 -8.76
N PHE A 19 4.76 10.42 -9.90
CA PHE A 19 5.84 10.13 -10.84
C PHE A 19 7.22 10.26 -10.19
N ASN A 20 7.50 11.40 -9.55
CA ASN A 20 8.79 11.61 -8.89
C ASN A 20 9.01 10.63 -7.76
N MET A 21 7.99 10.35 -6.96
CA MET A 21 8.08 9.35 -5.89
C MET A 21 8.49 7.97 -6.42
N LEU A 22 7.84 7.51 -7.51
CA LEU A 22 8.16 6.23 -8.14
C LEU A 22 9.55 6.21 -8.81
N LEU A 23 9.98 7.35 -9.35
CA LEU A 23 11.28 7.52 -9.98
C LEU A 23 12.41 7.49 -8.95
N THR A 24 12.27 8.25 -7.86
CA THR A 24 13.26 8.39 -6.79
C THR A 24 13.51 7.06 -6.07
N LYS A 25 12.45 6.29 -5.75
CA LYS A 25 12.61 4.94 -5.13
C LYS A 25 13.37 3.95 -6.02
N LYS A 26 13.21 4.02 -7.33
CA LYS A 26 13.85 3.08 -8.26
C LYS A 26 15.27 3.48 -8.68
N LEU A 27 15.62 4.76 -8.57
CA LEU A 27 16.92 5.28 -8.98
C LEU A 27 17.93 5.49 -7.84
N LEU A 28 17.51 5.59 -6.57
CA LEU A 28 18.42 5.87 -5.46
C LEU A 28 19.35 4.71 -5.04
N PHE A 29 19.13 3.50 -5.55
CA PHE A 29 20.04 2.36 -5.35
C PHE A 29 20.74 2.01 -6.66
N LEU A 30 21.82 2.75 -6.96
CA LEU A 30 22.65 2.56 -8.15
C LEU A 30 23.71 1.46 -7.92
N GLU A 31 23.48 0.30 -8.53
CA GLU A 31 24.55 -0.59 -8.99
C GLU A 31 24.41 -0.73 -10.51
N GLU A 32 25.49 -0.46 -11.26
CA GLU A 32 25.52 -0.35 -12.73
C GLU A 32 24.88 -1.53 -13.47
N LYS A 33 24.93 -2.76 -12.91
CA LYS A 33 24.43 -3.97 -13.57
C LYS A 33 22.90 -4.13 -13.57
N THR A 34 22.15 -3.27 -12.88
CA THR A 34 20.67 -3.37 -12.77
C THR A 34 19.89 -2.28 -13.51
N LEU A 35 20.58 -1.35 -14.17
CA LEU A 35 20.00 -0.12 -14.71
C LEU A 35 18.88 -0.38 -15.74
N ILE A 36 19.06 -1.34 -16.66
CA ILE A 36 18.08 -1.64 -17.73
C ILE A 36 16.78 -2.23 -17.16
N ASN A 37 16.87 -3.14 -16.19
CA ASN A 37 15.70 -3.74 -15.57
C ASN A 37 14.96 -2.75 -14.67
N LYS A 38 15.69 -1.85 -14.00
CA LYS A 38 15.11 -0.75 -13.23
C LYS A 38 14.46 0.30 -14.13
N LEU A 39 15.06 0.65 -15.28
CA LEU A 39 14.46 1.56 -16.27
C LEU A 39 13.14 1.00 -16.83
N LYS A 40 13.12 -0.29 -17.18
CA LYS A 40 11.89 -0.99 -17.62
C LYS A 40 10.80 -0.94 -16.54
N SER A 41 11.19 -1.12 -15.28
CA SER A 41 10.28 -1.03 -14.13
C SER A 41 9.74 0.39 -13.91
N VAL A 42 10.57 1.43 -14.09
CA VAL A 42 10.16 2.84 -14.05
C VAL A 42 9.18 3.14 -15.18
N ILE A 43 9.51 2.80 -16.43
CA ILE A 43 8.63 2.99 -17.60
C ILE A 43 7.30 2.26 -17.40
N PHE A 44 7.32 1.05 -16.83
CA PHE A 44 6.10 0.31 -16.53
C PHE A 44 5.23 1.00 -15.48
N SER A 45 5.82 1.51 -14.40
CA SER A 45 5.11 2.28 -13.37
C SER A 45 4.53 3.59 -13.92
N ILE A 46 5.27 4.30 -14.77
CA ILE A 46 4.81 5.51 -15.48
C ILE A 46 3.63 5.16 -16.38
N GLY A 47 3.75 4.09 -17.15
CA GLY A 47 2.67 3.57 -17.98
C GLY A 47 1.41 3.28 -17.17
N PHE A 48 1.54 2.68 -15.98
CA PHE A 48 0.40 2.36 -15.11
C PHE A 48 -0.29 3.62 -14.56
N VAL A 49 0.47 4.62 -14.13
CA VAL A 49 -0.06 5.92 -13.68
C VAL A 49 -0.78 6.64 -14.83
N LEU A 50 -0.16 6.71 -16.01
CA LEU A 50 -0.75 7.34 -17.20
C LEU A 50 -2.01 6.62 -17.68
N ILE A 51 -1.99 5.29 -17.74
CA ILE A 51 -3.16 4.46 -18.05
C ILE A 51 -4.25 4.72 -17.00
N GLY A 52 -3.91 4.76 -15.71
CA GLY A 52 -4.85 5.06 -14.64
C GLY A 52 -5.57 6.41 -14.85
N ILE A 53 -4.82 7.45 -15.23
CA ILE A 53 -5.38 8.79 -15.49
C ILE A 53 -6.18 8.80 -16.80
N ILE A 54 -5.69 8.20 -17.87
CA ILE A 54 -6.36 8.19 -19.18
C ILE A 54 -7.67 7.41 -19.12
N PHE A 55 -7.69 6.24 -18.49
CA PHE A 55 -8.87 5.37 -18.47
C PHE A 55 -9.89 5.72 -17.38
N PHE A 56 -9.44 6.32 -16.26
CA PHE A 56 -10.32 6.60 -15.12
C PHE A 56 -10.45 8.09 -14.78
N GLY A 57 -9.75 8.97 -15.50
CA GLY A 57 -9.83 10.42 -15.37
C GLY A 57 -9.66 10.88 -13.92
N LYS A 58 -10.63 11.64 -13.43
CA LYS A 58 -10.64 12.16 -12.06
C LYS A 58 -10.65 11.06 -10.98
N ARG A 59 -11.23 9.89 -11.26
CA ARG A 59 -11.22 8.77 -10.30
C ARG A 59 -9.83 8.15 -10.19
N GLY A 60 -9.12 8.04 -11.30
CA GLY A 60 -7.70 7.66 -11.28
C GLY A 60 -6.88 8.63 -10.45
N MET A 61 -7.11 9.94 -10.62
CA MET A 61 -6.47 10.99 -9.82
C MET A 61 -6.78 10.90 -8.32
N MET A 62 -8.02 10.53 -7.95
CA MET A 62 -8.38 10.29 -6.54
C MET A 62 -7.58 9.13 -5.95
N ILE A 63 -7.48 8.00 -6.65
CA ILE A 63 -6.66 6.85 -6.20
C ILE A 63 -5.20 7.24 -6.04
N LEU A 64 -4.63 7.93 -7.04
CA LEU A 64 -3.24 8.39 -7.01
C LEU A 64 -2.98 9.40 -5.90
N SER A 65 -3.94 10.29 -5.61
CA SER A 65 -3.81 11.26 -4.52
C SER A 65 -3.82 10.58 -3.16
N CYS A 66 -4.70 9.59 -2.98
CA CYS A 66 -4.74 8.75 -1.78
C CYS A 66 -3.41 8.02 -1.57
N TYR A 67 -2.96 7.30 -2.61
CA TYR A 67 -1.68 6.58 -2.58
C TYR A 67 -0.50 7.52 -2.31
N GLY A 68 -0.42 8.65 -3.01
CA GLY A 68 0.67 9.61 -2.85
C GLY A 68 0.74 10.21 -1.44
N TRP A 69 -0.40 10.54 -0.82
CA TRP A 69 -0.40 11.05 0.55
C TRP A 69 0.04 9.99 1.55
N PHE A 70 -0.61 8.82 1.54
CA PHE A 70 -0.28 7.74 2.48
C PHE A 70 1.16 7.27 2.30
N ARG A 71 1.64 7.07 1.07
CA ARG A 71 3.03 6.68 0.83
C ARG A 71 4.04 7.72 1.32
N THR A 72 3.72 9.01 1.22
CA THR A 72 4.62 10.06 1.75
C THR A 72 4.72 10.02 3.26
N VAL A 73 3.58 9.82 3.92
CA VAL A 73 3.51 9.69 5.37
C VAL A 73 4.25 8.43 5.82
N ASP A 74 4.05 7.32 5.10
CA ASP A 74 4.71 6.01 5.30
C ASP A 74 6.23 6.13 5.16
N ASP A 75 6.74 6.67 4.04
CA ASP A 75 8.17 6.91 3.82
C ASP A 75 8.79 7.75 4.94
N ILE A 76 8.03 8.70 5.50
CA ILE A 76 8.48 9.47 6.65
C ILE A 76 8.44 8.57 7.88
N MET A 77 7.34 7.91 8.24
CA MET A 77 7.27 6.97 9.38
C MET A 77 8.40 5.92 9.38
N ASP A 78 8.81 5.45 8.21
CA ASP A 78 9.87 4.46 7.96
C ASP A 78 11.30 5.04 8.06
N GLU A 79 11.42 6.35 8.27
CA GLU A 79 12.68 7.09 8.21
C GLU A 79 13.40 7.01 6.85
N GLU A 80 12.72 6.52 5.81
CA GLU A 80 13.20 6.54 4.42
C GLU A 80 13.28 7.97 3.86
N LYS A 81 12.52 8.89 4.47
CA LYS A 81 12.49 10.30 4.11
C LYS A 81 12.45 11.18 5.36
N ALA A 82 13.32 12.18 5.40
CA ALA A 82 13.26 13.20 6.44
C ALA A 82 11.94 14.01 6.32
N PRO A 83 11.29 14.36 7.45
CA PRO A 83 10.20 15.32 7.45
C PRO A 83 10.62 16.62 6.75
N LEU A 84 9.74 17.15 5.89
CA LEU A 84 10.03 18.39 5.18
C LEU A 84 10.20 19.56 6.18
N HIS A 85 11.13 20.45 5.87
CA HIS A 85 11.40 21.68 6.65
C HIS A 85 11.96 21.45 8.07
N GLY A 86 12.64 20.33 8.32
CA GLY A 86 13.42 20.12 9.56
C GLY A 86 12.58 19.88 10.81
N LEU A 87 11.31 19.50 10.65
CA LEU A 87 10.50 19.02 11.77
C LEU A 87 11.08 17.72 12.34
N LYS A 88 10.88 17.53 13.64
CA LYS A 88 11.01 16.20 14.24
C LYS A 88 9.85 15.31 13.78
N HIS A 89 10.12 14.01 13.65
CA HIS A 89 9.11 13.00 13.27
C HIS A 89 7.82 13.06 14.07
N GLU A 90 7.94 13.15 15.39
CA GLU A 90 6.77 13.20 16.27
C GLU A 90 5.87 14.40 16.00
N ASP A 91 6.46 15.56 15.72
CA ASP A 91 5.73 16.78 15.45
C ASP A 91 5.03 16.70 14.08
N TYR A 92 5.69 16.10 13.09
CA TYR A 92 5.08 15.79 11.80
C TYR A 92 3.84 14.90 11.97
N LEU A 93 3.94 13.81 12.72
CA LEU A 93 2.81 12.89 12.95
C LEU A 93 1.67 13.56 13.74
N LYS A 94 1.99 14.41 14.71
CA LYS A 94 1.00 15.24 15.42
C LYS A 94 0.28 16.20 14.46
N GLU A 95 1.01 16.89 13.57
CA GLU A 95 0.42 17.73 12.52
C GLU A 95 -0.54 16.93 11.64
N LYS A 96 -0.14 15.74 11.16
CA LYS A 96 -1.00 14.89 10.31
C LYS A 96 -2.24 14.39 11.04
N LYS A 97 -2.12 14.00 12.31
CA LYS A 97 -3.27 13.63 13.13
C LYS A 97 -4.27 14.78 13.26
N VAL A 98 -3.80 16.00 13.48
CA VAL A 98 -4.66 17.20 13.54
C VAL A 98 -5.34 17.44 12.20
N PHE A 99 -4.60 17.36 11.10
CA PHE A 99 -5.15 17.56 9.76
C PHE A 99 -6.22 16.52 9.39
N VAL A 100 -5.97 15.23 9.62
CA VAL A 100 -6.97 14.17 9.38
C VAL A 100 -8.21 14.39 10.24
N ASN A 101 -8.06 14.74 11.52
CA ASN A 101 -9.19 15.05 12.39
C ASN A 101 -10.01 16.26 11.92
N GLN A 102 -9.35 17.30 11.39
CA GLN A 102 -10.03 18.44 10.80
C GLN A 102 -10.81 18.03 9.54
N LEU A 103 -10.23 17.21 8.67
CA LEU A 103 -10.90 16.67 7.48
C LEU A 103 -12.18 15.90 7.83
N MET A 104 -12.16 15.13 8.92
CA MET A 104 -13.31 14.34 9.38
C MET A 104 -14.43 15.21 9.94
N LYS A 105 -14.09 16.30 10.64
CA LYS A 105 -15.08 17.18 11.29
C LYS A 105 -15.63 18.26 10.35
N CYS A 106 -14.91 18.59 9.27
CA CYS A 106 -15.33 19.63 8.36
C CYS A 106 -16.42 19.12 7.40
N SER A 107 -17.47 19.92 7.21
CA SER A 107 -18.55 19.63 6.26
C SER A 107 -18.20 19.95 4.80
N ASP A 108 -17.18 20.80 4.58
CA ASP A 108 -16.70 21.19 3.26
C ASP A 108 -15.18 21.25 3.26
N ALA A 109 -14.57 20.26 2.60
CA ALA A 109 -13.12 20.12 2.55
C ALA A 109 -12.43 21.41 2.06
N ASN A 110 -13.01 22.15 1.12
CA ASN A 110 -12.38 23.32 0.50
C ASN A 110 -12.10 24.48 1.48
N LYS A 111 -12.72 24.45 2.67
CA LYS A 111 -12.52 25.45 3.73
C LYS A 111 -11.31 25.16 4.62
N ILE A 112 -10.73 23.97 4.53
CA ILE A 112 -9.58 23.58 5.34
C ILE A 112 -8.33 24.27 4.78
N GLN A 113 -7.62 24.97 5.66
CA GLN A 113 -6.31 25.50 5.34
C GLN A 113 -5.27 24.40 5.55
N VAL A 114 -4.44 24.16 4.53
CA VAL A 114 -3.30 23.24 4.66
C VAL A 114 -2.01 24.02 4.84
N THR A 115 -1.15 23.50 5.71
CA THR A 115 0.21 23.99 5.94
C THR A 115 1.23 23.30 5.04
N ARG A 116 0.97 22.05 4.63
CA ARG A 116 1.88 21.24 3.81
C ARG A 116 1.34 20.97 2.41
N LYS A 117 2.24 20.79 1.44
CA LYS A 117 1.87 20.55 0.04
C LYS A 117 1.31 19.15 -0.18
N GLU A 118 1.85 18.14 0.51
CA GLU A 118 1.32 16.78 0.41
C GLU A 118 -0.12 16.70 0.92
N ASP A 119 -0.51 17.47 1.93
CA ASP A 119 -1.89 17.50 2.47
C ASP A 119 -2.92 17.97 1.44
N LEU A 120 -2.49 18.68 0.39
CA LEU A 120 -3.34 18.98 -0.76
C LEU A 120 -3.84 17.71 -1.46
N LEU A 121 -3.06 16.62 -1.46
CA LEU A 121 -3.44 15.34 -2.07
C LEU A 121 -4.66 14.75 -1.37
N LEU A 122 -4.63 14.67 -0.04
CA LEU A 122 -5.76 14.14 0.73
C LEU A 122 -6.97 15.09 0.67
N LEU A 123 -6.71 16.40 0.69
CA LEU A 123 -7.76 17.40 0.54
C LEU A 123 -8.46 17.32 -0.82
N PHE A 124 -7.70 17.12 -1.90
CA PHE A 124 -8.23 16.89 -3.23
C PHE A 124 -9.11 15.65 -3.29
N LEU A 125 -8.63 14.53 -2.72
CA LEU A 125 -9.39 13.29 -2.65
C LEU A 125 -10.78 13.49 -2.02
N ILE A 126 -10.84 14.11 -0.84
CA ILE A 126 -12.11 14.33 -0.13
C ILE A 126 -13.00 15.33 -0.89
N SER A 127 -12.45 16.43 -1.39
CA SER A 127 -13.21 17.41 -2.20
C SER A 127 -13.83 16.76 -3.45
N GLN A 128 -13.07 15.92 -4.16
CA GLN A 128 -13.60 15.18 -5.31
C GLN A 128 -14.61 14.10 -4.88
N SER A 129 -14.41 13.42 -3.75
CA SER A 129 -15.36 12.41 -3.27
C SER A 129 -16.70 13.03 -2.92
N GLU A 130 -16.70 14.17 -2.21
CA GLU A 130 -17.90 14.97 -1.89
C GLU A 130 -18.63 15.40 -3.16
N LYS A 131 -17.91 15.99 -4.12
CA LYS A 131 -18.47 16.40 -5.42
C LYS A 131 -19.11 15.24 -6.18
N HIS A 132 -18.51 14.05 -6.11
CA HIS A 132 -18.99 12.85 -6.78
C HIS A 132 -19.94 11.99 -5.94
N LYS A 133 -20.33 12.46 -4.74
CA LYS A 133 -21.17 11.76 -3.76
C LYS A 133 -20.65 10.37 -3.40
N ILE A 134 -19.34 10.24 -3.26
CA ILE A 134 -18.64 9.03 -2.83
C ILE A 134 -18.23 9.23 -1.37
N LEU A 135 -18.72 8.36 -0.49
CA LEU A 135 -18.39 8.38 0.94
C LEU A 135 -17.03 7.73 1.16
N LEU A 136 -15.98 8.55 1.30
CA LEU A 136 -14.59 8.08 1.51
C LEU A 136 -13.95 8.55 2.81
N LYS A 137 -14.60 9.46 3.57
CA LYS A 137 -14.05 9.99 4.83
C LYS A 137 -13.73 8.87 5.82
N ASP A 138 -14.67 7.93 6.01
CA ASP A 138 -14.49 6.80 6.92
C ASP A 138 -13.40 5.83 6.44
N ASP A 139 -13.30 5.57 5.13
CA ASP A 139 -12.22 4.72 4.57
C ASP A 139 -10.85 5.38 4.79
N VAL A 140 -10.73 6.68 4.55
CA VAL A 140 -9.50 7.44 4.78
C VAL A 140 -9.11 7.43 6.25
N PHE A 141 -10.06 7.67 7.16
CA PHE A 141 -9.81 7.63 8.59
C PHE A 141 -9.40 6.23 9.07
N SER A 142 -10.01 5.19 8.52
CA SER A 142 -9.66 3.80 8.85
C SER A 142 -8.26 3.44 8.36
N LEU A 143 -7.89 3.83 7.14
CA LEU A 143 -6.53 3.67 6.61
C LEU A 143 -5.48 4.42 7.45
N TRP A 144 -5.77 5.67 7.83
CA TRP A 144 -4.91 6.43 8.72
C TRP A 144 -4.74 5.76 10.10
N SER A 145 -5.84 5.27 10.67
CA SER A 145 -5.82 4.59 11.98
C SER A 145 -5.04 3.27 11.90
N TYR A 146 -5.17 2.54 10.79
CA TYR A 146 -4.36 1.35 10.51
C TYR A 146 -2.87 1.68 10.50
N MET A 147 -2.45 2.68 9.72
CA MET A 147 -1.03 3.07 9.62
C MET A 147 -0.45 3.52 10.95
N ILE A 148 -1.21 4.29 11.74
CA ILE A 148 -0.76 4.70 13.08
C ILE A 148 -0.56 3.49 13.99
N LYS A 149 -1.49 2.52 13.98
CA LYS A 149 -1.37 1.30 14.76
C LYS A 149 -0.18 0.44 14.35
N GLU A 150 0.11 0.37 13.05
CA GLU A 150 1.29 -0.33 12.52
C GLU A 150 2.59 0.36 12.95
N ASN A 151 2.64 1.69 12.82
CA ASN A 151 3.79 2.48 13.26
C ASN A 151 4.03 2.37 14.78
N GLU A 152 2.96 2.42 15.60
CA GLU A 152 3.04 2.21 17.05
C GLU A 152 3.65 0.85 17.41
N SER A 153 3.39 -0.19 16.60
CA SER A 153 3.94 -1.53 16.84
C SER A 153 5.45 -1.64 16.64
N ARG A 154 6.09 -0.66 16.00
CA ARG A 154 7.56 -0.59 15.89
C ARG A 154 8.24 -0.23 17.20
N PHE A 155 7.55 0.54 18.05
CA PHE A 155 8.08 0.97 19.35
C PHE A 155 7.87 -0.08 20.45
N PHE A 156 6.89 -0.97 20.24
CA PHE A 156 6.59 -2.09 21.12
C PHE A 156 6.52 -3.39 20.31
N PRO A 157 7.63 -3.79 19.68
CA PRO A 157 7.65 -4.92 18.78
C PRO A 157 7.43 -6.21 19.58
N SER A 158 6.41 -6.95 19.17
CA SER A 158 6.04 -8.23 19.76
C SER A 158 5.62 -9.16 18.65
N LEU A 159 6.00 -10.44 18.74
CA LEU A 159 5.39 -11.45 17.89
C LEU A 159 3.87 -11.47 18.10
N ARG A 160 3.15 -11.73 17.01
CA ARG A 160 1.70 -11.90 16.98
C ARG A 160 1.37 -13.34 16.64
N THR A 161 0.23 -13.85 17.08
CA THR A 161 -0.23 -15.17 16.65
C THR A 161 -0.55 -15.17 15.16
N LYS A 162 -0.65 -16.36 14.55
CA LYS A 162 -1.12 -16.50 13.16
C LYS A 162 -2.48 -15.84 12.96
N GLU A 163 -3.39 -16.02 13.90
CA GLU A 163 -4.74 -15.45 13.83
C GLU A 163 -4.72 -13.91 13.88
N GLU A 164 -3.89 -13.34 14.76
CA GLU A 164 -3.72 -11.89 14.87
C GLU A 164 -3.13 -11.30 13.56
N LEU A 165 -2.11 -11.93 12.99
CA LEU A 165 -1.51 -11.51 11.72
C LEU A 165 -2.51 -11.62 10.56
N SER A 166 -3.24 -12.73 10.46
CA SER A 166 -4.27 -12.90 9.43
C SER A 166 -5.40 -11.88 9.57
N SER A 167 -5.84 -11.59 10.81
CA SER A 167 -6.89 -10.60 11.07
C SER A 167 -6.44 -9.19 10.71
N PHE A 168 -5.19 -8.85 11.05
CA PHE A 168 -4.58 -7.56 10.75
C PHE A 168 -4.42 -7.36 9.23
N ALA A 169 -3.89 -8.37 8.53
CA ALA A 169 -3.77 -8.38 7.07
C ALA A 169 -5.14 -8.31 6.38
N ASN A 170 -6.12 -9.07 6.87
CA ASN A 170 -7.47 -9.06 6.31
C ASN A 170 -8.14 -7.69 6.45
N TYR A 171 -7.94 -7.02 7.59
CA TYR A 171 -8.46 -5.67 7.78
C TYR A 171 -7.87 -4.69 6.75
N GLN A 172 -6.56 -4.75 6.51
CA GLN A 172 -5.90 -3.89 5.53
C GLN A 172 -6.41 -4.16 4.10
N ASP A 173 -6.50 -5.42 3.68
CA ASP A 173 -7.05 -5.84 2.39
C ASP A 173 -8.47 -5.28 2.18
N LEU A 174 -9.33 -5.38 3.20
CA LEU A 174 -10.71 -4.89 3.16
C LEU A 174 -10.77 -3.37 2.99
N LEU A 175 -9.90 -2.62 3.68
CA LEU A 175 -9.84 -1.15 3.55
C LEU A 175 -9.46 -0.74 2.13
N PHE A 176 -8.42 -1.35 1.55
CA PHE A 176 -8.00 -1.04 0.19
C PHE A 176 -9.06 -1.43 -0.85
N VAL A 177 -9.65 -2.61 -0.72
CA VAL A 177 -10.67 -3.08 -1.65
C VAL A 177 -11.92 -2.20 -1.58
N SER A 178 -12.40 -1.86 -0.36
CA SER A 178 -13.52 -0.93 -0.15
C SER A 178 -13.26 0.42 -0.80
N PHE A 179 -12.09 1.01 -0.53
CA PHE A 179 -11.71 2.32 -1.06
C PHE A 179 -11.72 2.32 -2.59
N VAL A 180 -10.98 1.40 -3.21
CA VAL A 180 -10.84 1.35 -4.68
C VAL A 180 -12.17 1.05 -5.35
N SER A 181 -12.98 0.12 -4.81
CA SER A 181 -14.30 -0.19 -5.38
C SER A 181 -15.25 1.00 -5.30
N LYS A 182 -15.24 1.77 -4.21
CA LYS A 182 -16.07 2.98 -4.06
C LYS A 182 -15.65 4.06 -5.06
N VAL A 183 -14.36 4.35 -5.17
CA VAL A 183 -13.83 5.38 -6.09
C VAL A 183 -14.18 5.04 -7.54
N LEU A 184 -13.99 3.79 -7.95
CA LEU A 184 -14.27 3.35 -9.31
C LEU A 184 -15.75 3.04 -9.58
N ARG A 185 -16.61 3.11 -8.56
CA ARG A 185 -18.04 2.75 -8.60
C ARG A 185 -18.29 1.28 -8.99
N GLY A 186 -17.42 0.40 -8.50
CA GLY A 186 -17.61 -1.03 -8.57
C GLY A 186 -18.65 -1.55 -7.57
N ASN A 187 -18.92 -2.85 -7.61
CA ASN A 187 -19.81 -3.51 -6.66
C ASN A 187 -19.10 -3.71 -5.31
N THR A 188 -19.06 -2.65 -4.49
CA THR A 188 -18.31 -2.61 -3.22
C THR A 188 -18.71 -3.74 -2.27
N LYS A 189 -20.01 -4.01 -2.11
CA LYS A 189 -20.48 -5.11 -1.25
C LYS A 189 -19.93 -6.47 -1.71
N LYS A 190 -19.97 -6.74 -3.01
CA LYS A 190 -19.43 -7.99 -3.55
C LYS A 190 -17.89 -8.04 -3.45
N CYS A 191 -17.20 -6.94 -3.71
CA CYS A 191 -15.75 -6.86 -3.53
C CYS A 191 -15.33 -7.16 -2.09
N ILE A 192 -16.00 -6.57 -1.10
CA ILE A 192 -15.75 -6.80 0.32
C ILE A 192 -15.98 -8.27 0.68
N ASN A 193 -17.10 -8.86 0.26
CA ASN A 193 -17.37 -10.28 0.52
C ASN A 193 -16.30 -11.21 -0.07
N LEU A 194 -15.79 -10.91 -1.27
CA LEU A 194 -14.71 -11.66 -1.89
C LEU A 194 -13.37 -11.44 -1.18
N ALA A 195 -13.08 -10.22 -0.73
CA ALA A 195 -11.88 -9.90 0.03
C ALA A 195 -11.85 -10.63 1.38
N TYR A 196 -13.00 -10.80 2.05
CA TYR A 196 -13.10 -11.67 3.24
C TYR A 196 -12.66 -13.11 2.97
N GLN A 197 -12.94 -13.64 1.76
CA GLN A 197 -12.51 -15.01 1.40
C GLN A 197 -10.99 -15.10 1.18
N LEU A 198 -10.32 -13.98 0.88
CA LEU A 198 -8.87 -13.94 0.74
C LEU A 198 -8.14 -13.98 2.09
N ASN A 199 -8.81 -13.64 3.20
CA ASN A 199 -8.26 -13.69 4.55
C ASN A 199 -6.86 -13.04 4.66
N GLY A 200 -6.74 -11.79 4.19
CA GLY A 200 -5.48 -11.04 4.25
C GLY A 200 -4.38 -11.53 3.31
N PHE A 201 -4.70 -12.35 2.32
CA PHE A 201 -3.71 -12.92 1.40
C PHE A 201 -2.90 -11.86 0.66
N ILE A 202 -3.47 -10.71 0.27
CA ILE A 202 -2.76 -9.71 -0.53
C ILE A 202 -1.69 -9.02 0.34
N THR A 203 -2.06 -8.55 1.53
CA THR A 203 -1.11 -8.02 2.53
C THR A 203 -0.05 -9.04 2.94
N ARG A 204 -0.41 -10.31 3.24
CA ARG A 204 0.60 -11.33 3.63
C ARG A 204 1.63 -11.59 2.52
N MET A 205 1.18 -11.56 1.27
CA MET A 205 2.09 -11.68 0.12
C MET A 205 3.06 -10.48 0.05
N ASP A 206 2.60 -9.28 0.39
CA ASP A 206 3.42 -8.07 0.48
C ASP A 206 4.48 -8.22 1.59
N TRP A 207 4.05 -8.57 2.81
CA TRP A 207 4.94 -8.80 3.96
C TRP A 207 6.02 -9.84 3.68
N VAL A 208 5.71 -10.94 2.98
CA VAL A 208 6.71 -11.96 2.65
C VAL A 208 7.72 -11.44 1.64
N ASN A 209 7.30 -10.61 0.68
CA ASN A 209 8.23 -10.03 -0.29
C ASN A 209 9.13 -8.96 0.34
N ASP A 210 8.58 -8.17 1.26
CA ASP A 210 9.27 -7.03 1.88
C ASP A 210 9.85 -7.36 3.27
N PHE A 211 9.79 -8.63 3.70
CA PHE A 211 10.18 -9.10 5.04
C PHE A 211 11.53 -8.53 5.54
N ASN A 212 12.57 -8.54 4.72
CA ASN A 212 13.89 -8.06 5.14
C ASN A 212 13.90 -6.54 5.38
N HIS A 213 13.13 -5.79 4.61
CA HIS A 213 12.95 -4.35 4.82
C HIS A 213 12.15 -4.09 6.09
N ASP A 214 11.00 -4.74 6.24
CA ASP A 214 10.10 -4.62 7.40
C ASP A 214 10.81 -4.98 8.71
N ALA A 215 11.53 -6.09 8.73
CA ALA A 215 12.25 -6.53 9.92
C ALA A 215 13.38 -5.57 10.31
N ASN A 216 14.05 -4.92 9.35
CA ASN A 216 15.03 -3.86 9.63
C ASN A 216 14.40 -2.61 10.25
N LEU A 217 13.10 -2.37 10.00
CA LEU A 217 12.30 -1.31 10.60
C LEU A 217 11.64 -1.73 11.93
N GLY A 218 11.90 -2.95 12.41
CA GLY A 218 11.30 -3.50 13.62
C GLY A 218 9.85 -3.94 13.45
N ILE A 219 9.36 -4.07 12.21
CA ILE A 219 8.03 -4.61 11.90
C ILE A 219 8.16 -6.12 11.77
N ILE A 220 7.56 -6.86 12.71
CA ILE A 220 7.64 -8.31 12.71
C ILE A 220 6.37 -8.92 12.12
N THR A 221 6.52 -9.57 10.97
CA THR A 221 5.43 -10.21 10.21
C THR A 221 5.49 -11.73 10.23
N ILE A 222 6.42 -12.32 10.99
CA ILE A 222 6.43 -13.74 11.36
C ILE A 222 5.53 -13.98 12.58
N SER A 223 4.80 -15.10 12.57
CA SER A 223 3.94 -15.49 13.68
C SER A 223 4.72 -16.11 14.85
N LYS A 224 4.16 -16.04 16.06
CA LYS A 224 4.69 -16.77 17.24
C LYS A 224 4.89 -18.24 16.95
N GLU A 225 3.86 -18.85 16.36
CA GLU A 225 3.83 -20.28 16.06
C GLU A 225 4.91 -20.68 15.06
N ASP A 226 5.21 -19.82 14.07
CA ASP A 226 6.29 -20.08 13.12
C ASP A 226 7.67 -19.81 13.73
N ALA A 227 7.81 -18.76 14.53
CA ALA A 227 9.06 -18.49 15.24
C ALA A 227 9.44 -19.66 16.16
N ASP A 228 8.47 -20.19 16.91
CA ASP A 228 8.65 -21.35 17.79
C ASP A 228 8.99 -22.62 16.99
N LEU A 229 8.24 -22.89 15.92
CA LEU A 229 8.43 -24.08 15.07
C LEU A 229 9.83 -24.12 14.45
N HIS A 230 10.30 -22.98 13.96
CA HIS A 230 11.60 -22.84 13.29
C HIS A 230 12.74 -22.50 14.26
N LYS A 231 12.44 -22.37 15.57
CA LYS A 231 13.41 -21.99 16.62
C LYS A 231 14.14 -20.68 16.29
N ILE A 232 13.40 -19.70 15.82
CA ILE A 232 13.91 -18.37 15.47
C ILE A 232 14.03 -17.56 16.76
N ASP A 233 15.22 -17.04 17.03
CA ASP A 233 15.45 -16.14 18.16
C ASP A 233 14.78 -14.78 17.90
N GLU A 234 13.81 -14.42 18.75
CA GLU A 234 13.12 -13.14 18.70
C GLU A 234 14.10 -11.95 18.72
N ASN A 235 15.25 -12.07 19.38
CA ASN A 235 16.24 -10.99 19.43
C ASN A 235 16.82 -10.68 18.04
N ILE A 236 16.94 -11.69 17.16
CA ILE A 236 17.41 -11.47 15.78
C ILE A 236 16.37 -10.66 14.99
N LEU A 237 15.08 -10.91 15.23
CA LEU A 237 13.97 -10.17 14.61
C LEU A 237 13.87 -8.73 15.13
N LEU A 238 14.18 -8.53 16.41
CA LEU A 238 13.98 -7.27 17.11
C LEU A 238 15.17 -6.31 16.99
N LYS A 239 16.39 -6.82 16.76
CA LYS A 239 17.64 -6.05 16.85
C LYS A 239 18.62 -6.30 15.71
N GLY A 240 18.33 -7.24 14.81
CA GLY A 240 19.24 -7.63 13.73
C GLY A 240 19.15 -6.70 12.52
N LYS A 241 20.29 -6.24 12.00
CA LYS A 241 20.37 -5.68 10.64
C LYS A 241 20.50 -6.82 9.64
N ASN A 242 19.65 -6.87 8.62
CA ASN A 242 19.56 -7.95 7.64
C ASN A 242 19.32 -9.33 8.29
N PRO A 243 18.19 -9.52 8.99
CA PRO A 243 17.95 -10.72 9.80
C PRO A 243 17.92 -12.01 8.97
N LEU A 244 17.53 -11.97 7.69
CA LEU A 244 17.60 -13.13 6.78
C LEU A 244 19.03 -13.61 6.50
N VAL A 245 20.02 -12.70 6.54
CA VAL A 245 21.43 -13.07 6.30
C VAL A 245 22.06 -13.64 7.56
N ASN A 246 21.57 -13.22 8.73
CA ASN A 246 22.18 -13.55 10.02
C ASN A 246 21.53 -14.76 10.72
N SER A 247 20.51 -15.38 10.12
CA SER A 247 19.85 -16.57 10.67
C SER A 247 19.44 -17.52 9.55
N ASP A 248 20.08 -18.70 9.51
CA ASP A 248 19.73 -19.79 8.60
C ASP A 248 18.29 -20.30 8.85
N GLN A 249 17.85 -20.32 10.11
CA GLN A 249 16.49 -20.70 10.49
C GLN A 249 15.46 -19.74 9.87
N LEU A 250 15.73 -18.44 9.96
CA LEU A 250 14.85 -17.42 9.41
C LEU A 250 14.85 -17.42 7.88
N ALA A 251 16.01 -17.64 7.26
CA ALA A 251 16.11 -17.81 5.81
C ALA A 251 15.33 -19.04 5.31
N SER A 252 15.41 -20.15 6.05
CA SER A 252 14.65 -21.37 5.75
C SER A 252 13.15 -21.12 5.85
N TRP A 253 12.69 -20.55 6.98
CA TRP A 253 11.28 -20.18 7.16
C TRP A 253 10.79 -19.26 6.04
N HIS A 254 11.55 -18.22 5.69
CA HIS A 254 11.17 -17.26 4.66
C HIS A 254 11.01 -17.93 3.29
N LYS A 255 11.93 -18.85 2.94
CA LYS A 255 11.83 -19.63 1.70
C LYS A 255 10.58 -20.51 1.68
N GLU A 256 10.26 -21.17 2.80
CA GLU A 256 9.08 -22.01 2.94
C GLU A 256 7.77 -21.20 2.84
N GLU A 257 7.70 -20.07 3.55
CA GLU A 257 6.51 -19.20 3.55
C GLU A 257 6.30 -18.57 2.17
N ARG A 258 7.38 -18.21 1.47
CA ARG A 258 7.31 -17.72 0.08
C ARG A 258 6.72 -18.78 -0.86
N LEU A 259 7.14 -20.03 -0.76
CA LEU A 259 6.56 -21.13 -1.55
C LEU A 259 5.10 -21.38 -1.21
N LYS A 260 4.73 -21.28 0.07
CA LYS A 260 3.35 -21.42 0.53
C LYS A 260 2.46 -20.31 -0.01
N ILE A 261 2.90 -19.05 0.04
CA ILE A 261 2.18 -17.90 -0.54
C ILE A 261 2.01 -18.05 -2.05
N LEU A 262 3.02 -18.55 -2.78
CA LEU A 262 2.90 -18.79 -4.22
C LEU A 262 1.84 -19.87 -4.54
N LYS A 263 1.74 -20.93 -3.73
CA LYS A 263 0.68 -21.95 -3.86
C LYS A 263 -0.70 -21.40 -3.47
N GLU A 264 -0.78 -20.55 -2.45
CA GLU A 264 -2.01 -19.84 -2.10
C GLU A 264 -2.44 -18.88 -3.22
N PHE A 265 -1.50 -18.21 -3.90
CA PHE A 265 -1.79 -17.33 -5.04
C PHE A 265 -2.54 -18.07 -6.15
N GLU A 266 -2.16 -19.30 -6.45
CA GLU A 266 -2.86 -20.14 -7.43
C GLU A 266 -4.34 -20.31 -7.07
N LYS A 267 -4.61 -20.71 -5.81
CA LYS A 267 -5.97 -20.92 -5.28
C LYS A 267 -6.77 -19.62 -5.21
N ASN A 268 -6.12 -18.53 -4.81
CA ASN A 268 -6.74 -17.24 -4.57
C ASN A 268 -6.87 -16.37 -5.84
N SER A 269 -6.18 -16.72 -6.92
CA SER A 269 -6.19 -15.97 -8.18
C SER A 269 -7.60 -15.75 -8.74
N TYR A 270 -8.50 -16.73 -8.53
CA TYR A 270 -9.91 -16.61 -8.90
C TYR A 270 -10.63 -15.50 -8.14
N PHE A 271 -10.47 -15.44 -6.81
CA PHE A 271 -11.08 -14.39 -5.99
C PHE A 271 -10.51 -13.01 -6.32
N ILE A 272 -9.20 -12.90 -6.50
CA ILE A 272 -8.53 -11.66 -6.94
C ILE A 272 -9.10 -11.20 -8.29
N PHE A 273 -9.29 -12.13 -9.22
CA PHE A 273 -9.90 -11.84 -10.52
C PHE A 273 -11.33 -11.33 -10.37
N GLN A 274 -12.16 -11.99 -9.56
CA GLN A 274 -13.53 -11.55 -9.33
C GLN A 274 -13.59 -10.19 -8.65
N ILE A 275 -12.71 -9.89 -7.69
CA ILE A 275 -12.61 -8.56 -7.07
C ILE A 275 -12.33 -7.52 -8.15
N MET A 276 -11.34 -7.75 -9.01
CA MET A 276 -11.02 -6.85 -10.11
C MET A 276 -12.17 -6.68 -11.11
N GLU A 277 -12.89 -7.75 -11.46
CA GLU A 277 -14.06 -7.66 -12.32
C GLU A 277 -15.18 -6.82 -11.71
N ASN A 278 -15.36 -6.89 -10.39
CA ASN A 278 -16.37 -6.10 -9.67
C ASN A 278 -15.92 -4.65 -9.44
N ILE A 279 -14.61 -4.40 -9.28
CA ILE A 279 -14.04 -3.05 -9.27
C ILE A 279 -14.24 -2.38 -10.63
N PHE A 280 -13.92 -3.08 -11.72
CA PHE A 280 -14.04 -2.59 -13.09
C PHE A 280 -15.37 -2.99 -13.74
N ALA A 281 -16.45 -3.12 -12.97
CA ALA A 281 -17.73 -3.65 -13.45
C ALA A 281 -18.23 -2.96 -14.74
N THR A 282 -17.97 -1.66 -14.88
CA THR A 282 -18.37 -0.82 -16.02
C THR A 282 -17.28 -0.59 -17.07
N SER A 283 -16.08 -1.17 -16.92
CA SER A 283 -14.94 -0.96 -17.82
C SER A 283 -14.45 -2.27 -18.42
N TRP A 284 -14.82 -2.53 -19.68
CA TRP A 284 -14.37 -3.74 -20.40
C TRP A 284 -12.85 -3.80 -20.56
N ILE A 285 -12.22 -2.65 -20.85
CA ILE A 285 -10.76 -2.54 -20.97
C ILE A 285 -10.10 -2.82 -19.61
N GLY A 286 -10.65 -2.28 -18.52
CA GLY A 286 -10.17 -2.56 -17.15
C GLY A 286 -10.25 -4.04 -16.80
N LYS A 287 -11.38 -4.71 -17.09
CA LYS A 287 -11.53 -6.16 -16.90
C LYS A 287 -10.51 -6.96 -17.68
N LYS A 288 -10.28 -6.62 -18.97
CA LYS A 288 -9.28 -7.29 -19.81
C LYS A 288 -7.86 -7.10 -19.28
N ALA A 289 -7.50 -5.87 -18.89
CA ALA A 289 -6.19 -5.56 -18.34
C ALA A 289 -5.94 -6.33 -17.03
N ALA A 290 -6.91 -6.34 -16.11
CA ALA A 290 -6.81 -7.12 -14.87
C ALA A 290 -6.65 -8.62 -15.14
N LYS A 291 -7.43 -9.18 -16.07
CA LYS A 291 -7.32 -10.60 -16.47
C LYS A 291 -5.93 -10.93 -16.98
N TYR A 292 -5.37 -10.08 -17.84
CA TYR A 292 -4.03 -10.26 -18.40
C TYR A 292 -2.96 -10.21 -17.31
N LEU A 293 -3.02 -9.22 -16.42
CA LEU A 293 -2.06 -9.05 -15.34
C LEU A 293 -2.07 -10.24 -14.37
N ILE A 294 -3.25 -10.73 -13.97
CA ILE A 294 -3.37 -11.89 -13.07
C ILE A 294 -2.84 -13.14 -13.76
N LYS A 295 -3.19 -13.38 -15.03
CA LYS A 295 -2.66 -14.52 -15.80
C LYS A 295 -1.13 -14.48 -15.92
N LYS A 296 -0.58 -13.30 -16.18
CA LYS A 296 0.87 -13.10 -16.28
C LYS A 296 1.54 -13.41 -14.94
N ARG A 297 1.03 -12.85 -13.83
CA ARG A 297 1.54 -13.13 -12.48
C ARG A 297 1.42 -14.60 -12.10
N LEU A 298 0.31 -15.26 -12.45
CA LEU A 298 0.14 -16.69 -12.20
C LEU A 298 1.16 -17.52 -12.98
N SER A 299 1.43 -17.16 -14.24
CA SER A 299 2.47 -17.82 -15.04
C SER A 299 3.87 -17.62 -14.45
N GLU A 300 4.18 -16.43 -13.93
CA GLU A 300 5.44 -16.15 -13.23
C GLU A 300 5.57 -16.99 -11.96
N ALA A 301 4.54 -16.99 -11.10
CA ALA A 301 4.50 -17.80 -9.88
C ALA A 301 4.67 -19.30 -10.15
N MET A 302 4.01 -19.83 -11.17
CA MET A 302 4.11 -21.25 -11.55
C MET A 302 5.50 -21.65 -12.04
N LYS A 303 6.22 -20.75 -12.73
CA LYS A 303 7.61 -21.01 -13.13
C LYS A 303 8.51 -21.10 -11.92
N GLU A 304 8.27 -20.24 -10.93
CA GLU A 304 9.07 -20.18 -9.72
C GLU A 304 8.88 -21.40 -8.83
N ILE A 305 7.62 -21.85 -8.65
CA ILE A 305 7.31 -23.10 -7.93
C ILE A 305 7.99 -24.31 -8.58
N LYS A 306 8.06 -24.35 -9.92
CA LYS A 306 8.68 -25.48 -10.66
C LYS A 306 10.22 -25.46 -10.64
N GLY A 307 10.83 -24.31 -10.35
CA GLY A 307 12.28 -24.14 -10.32
C GLY A 307 12.90 -24.20 -8.92
N SER A 308 12.07 -24.37 -7.87
CA SER A 308 12.46 -24.41 -6.46
C SER A 308 12.45 -25.84 -5.92
#